data_AF-A0A7Y5VTN3-F1
#
_entry.id   AF-A0A7Y5VTN3-F1
#
_cell.length_a   1.000
_cell.length_b   1.000
_cell.length_c   1.000
_cell.angle_alpha   90.00
_cell.angle_beta   90.00
_cell.angle_gamma   90.00
#
_symmetry.space_group_name_H-M   'P 1'
#
loop_
_entity.id
_entity.type
_entity.pdbx_description
1 polymer ?
#
loop_
_entity_poly.entity_id
_entity_poly.type
_entity_poly.pdbx_seq_one_letter_code
_entity_poly.pdbx_strand_id
1 'polypeptide(L)'
;AGAIVTVTEVNPLRALEAAMDGFEVTPMGEAAAVGDVFITVTGNKHVLREEHFRKMKDGARICNSGHFDVEIDIPALRKMATKVTRNVRTNVDEYLLPKGKRIYLLADGRLVNLSAATGHPASVMDMSFATQALCAEWAVKHSKRLDVAVHDVPKQIEDTVADLKLRAMGIRIDKLTPEQVRYLASSTEGT
;
A
#
# COMPACT_ATOMS: atom_id res chain seq x y z
N ALA A 1 10.32 -6.24 12.60
CA ALA A 1 10.18 -7.66 12.23
C ALA A 1 11.28 -7.98 11.23
N GLY A 2 12.21 -8.88 11.55
CA GLY A 2 13.39 -9.18 10.71
C GLY A 2 13.08 -10.15 9.56
N ALA A 3 12.08 -9.82 8.73
CA ALA A 3 11.71 -10.63 7.58
C ALA A 3 12.68 -10.38 6.41
N ILE A 4 12.87 -11.40 5.57
CA ILE A 4 13.50 -11.25 4.26
C ILE A 4 12.39 -10.86 3.29
N VAL A 5 12.49 -9.67 2.70
CA VAL A 5 11.44 -9.08 1.87
C VAL A 5 11.85 -9.13 0.40
N THR A 6 10.97 -9.72 -0.40
CA THR A 6 11.07 -9.76 -1.86
C THR A 6 9.92 -8.97 -2.46
N VAL A 7 10.22 -8.05 -3.37
CA VAL A 7 9.26 -7.19 -4.07
C VAL A 7 9.01 -7.74 -5.48
N THR A 8 7.77 -7.64 -5.94
CA THR A 8 7.41 -7.93 -7.33
C THR A 8 6.89 -6.65 -7.96
N GLU A 9 7.48 -6.20 -9.06
CA GLU A 9 7.02 -4.97 -9.71
C GLU A 9 7.06 -5.01 -11.24
N VAL A 10 6.16 -4.24 -11.86
CA VAL A 10 6.07 -4.01 -13.30
C VAL A 10 6.62 -2.64 -13.71
N ASN A 11 6.62 -1.63 -12.83
CA ASN A 11 7.22 -0.34 -13.12
C ASN A 11 8.73 -0.36 -12.83
N PRO A 12 9.59 -0.05 -13.83
CA PRO A 12 11.03 -0.11 -13.65
C PRO A 12 11.57 0.90 -12.62
N LEU A 13 10.95 2.06 -12.46
CA LEU A 13 11.37 3.05 -11.46
C LEU A 13 11.11 2.54 -10.04
N ARG A 14 9.91 2.00 -9.79
CA ARG A 14 9.54 1.45 -8.47
C ARG A 14 10.33 0.18 -8.14
N ALA A 15 10.60 -0.65 -9.15
CA ALA A 15 11.50 -1.80 -9.01
C ALA A 15 12.93 -1.34 -8.63
N LEU A 16 13.44 -0.29 -9.28
CA LEU A 16 14.76 0.24 -8.97
C LEU A 16 14.81 0.83 -7.55
N GLU A 17 13.81 1.59 -7.13
CA GLU A 17 13.69 2.11 -5.76
C GLU A 17 13.74 0.97 -4.73
N ALA A 18 12.96 -0.09 -4.92
CA ALA A 18 12.96 -1.25 -4.04
C ALA A 18 14.34 -1.93 -3.97
N ALA A 19 15.02 -2.06 -5.11
CA ALA A 19 16.37 -2.62 -5.15
C ALA A 19 17.39 -1.72 -4.44
N MET A 20 17.27 -0.39 -4.57
CA MET A 20 18.15 0.57 -3.88
C MET A 20 17.91 0.60 -2.37
N ASP A 21 16.69 0.32 -1.91
CA ASP A 21 16.36 0.11 -0.50
C ASP A 21 16.82 -1.25 0.05
N GLY A 22 17.45 -2.09 -0.81
CA GLY A 22 18.06 -3.36 -0.42
C GLY A 22 17.12 -4.57 -0.49
N PHE A 23 15.95 -4.43 -1.14
CA PHE A 23 15.03 -5.55 -1.34
C PHE A 23 15.38 -6.34 -2.60
N GLU A 24 15.19 -7.65 -2.55
CA GLU A 24 15.23 -8.48 -3.75
C GLU A 24 14.01 -8.19 -4.62
N VAL A 25 14.20 -8.02 -5.93
CA VAL A 25 13.10 -7.81 -6.88
C VAL A 25 13.06 -8.97 -7.86
N THR A 26 11.93 -9.69 -7.91
CA THR A 26 11.77 -10.87 -8.77
C THR A 26 10.33 -10.99 -9.29
N PRO A 27 10.08 -11.68 -10.42
CA PRO A 27 8.72 -11.98 -10.85
C PRO A 27 7.95 -12.83 -9.84
N MET A 28 6.63 -12.60 -9.73
CA MET A 28 5.75 -13.36 -8.82
C MET A 28 5.80 -14.88 -9.05
N GLY A 29 6.03 -15.31 -10.29
CA GLY A 29 6.17 -16.73 -10.63
C GLY A 29 7.37 -17.42 -9.98
N GLU A 30 8.41 -16.67 -9.61
CA GLU A 30 9.59 -17.15 -8.88
C GLU A 30 9.39 -16.97 -7.37
N ALA A 31 8.92 -15.78 -6.94
CA ALA A 31 8.62 -15.48 -5.54
C ALA A 31 7.63 -16.49 -4.93
N ALA A 32 6.65 -16.96 -5.71
CA ALA A 32 5.66 -17.94 -5.26
C ALA A 32 6.28 -19.25 -4.77
N ALA A 33 7.45 -19.67 -5.26
CA ALA A 33 8.09 -20.91 -4.83
C ALA A 33 8.81 -20.78 -3.48
N VAL A 34 9.25 -19.57 -3.12
CA VAL A 34 10.12 -19.32 -1.96
C VAL A 34 9.45 -18.55 -0.83
N GLY A 35 8.37 -17.82 -1.11
CA GLY A 35 7.66 -17.03 -0.12
C GLY A 35 6.83 -17.87 0.87
N ASP A 36 6.76 -17.39 2.11
CA ASP A 36 5.92 -17.94 3.19
C ASP A 36 4.68 -17.07 3.47
N VAL A 37 4.80 -15.77 3.21
CA VAL A 37 3.74 -14.76 3.37
C VAL A 37 3.69 -13.91 2.10
N PHE A 38 2.51 -13.74 1.55
CA PHE A 38 2.26 -12.96 0.34
C PHE A 38 1.26 -11.85 0.65
N ILE A 39 1.64 -10.62 0.33
CA ILE A 39 0.83 -9.43 0.56
C ILE A 39 0.70 -8.68 -0.77
N THR A 40 -0.53 -8.56 -1.28
CA THR A 40 -0.79 -7.77 -2.50
C THR A 40 -1.11 -6.31 -2.14
N VAL A 41 -0.49 -5.36 -2.83
CA VAL A 41 -0.60 -3.91 -2.58
C VAL A 41 -0.60 -3.11 -3.89
N THR A 42 -1.22 -3.66 -4.93
CA THR A 42 -1.07 -3.16 -6.31
C THR A 42 -2.25 -2.31 -6.78
N GLY A 43 -3.43 -2.48 -6.19
CA GLY A 43 -4.69 -1.92 -6.72
C GLY A 43 -5.14 -2.54 -8.04
N ASN A 44 -4.55 -3.68 -8.44
CA ASN A 44 -4.84 -4.35 -9.72
C ASN A 44 -5.68 -5.63 -9.51
N LYS A 45 -5.78 -6.47 -10.53
CA LYS A 45 -6.59 -7.70 -10.51
C LYS A 45 -5.73 -8.91 -10.80
N HIS A 46 -5.97 -9.99 -10.06
CA HIS A 46 -5.33 -11.29 -10.26
C HIS A 46 -3.79 -11.22 -10.23
N VAL A 47 -3.25 -10.56 -9.21
CA VAL A 47 -1.81 -10.57 -8.92
C VAL A 47 -1.37 -11.96 -8.45
N LEU A 48 -2.17 -12.56 -7.56
CA LEU A 48 -2.03 -13.96 -7.17
C LEU A 48 -3.06 -14.82 -7.92
N ARG A 49 -2.56 -15.79 -8.69
CA ARG A 49 -3.33 -16.62 -9.62
C ARG A 49 -3.06 -18.08 -9.41
N GLU A 50 -3.83 -18.92 -10.12
CA GLU A 50 -3.73 -20.38 -10.09
C GLU A 50 -2.29 -20.90 -10.22
N GLU A 51 -1.50 -20.39 -11.16
CA GLU A 51 -0.11 -20.80 -11.36
C GLU A 51 0.81 -20.44 -10.17
N HIS A 52 0.48 -19.37 -9.43
CA HIS A 52 1.20 -18.97 -8.23
C HIS A 52 0.82 -19.88 -7.06
N PHE A 53 -0.47 -20.13 -6.83
CA PHE A 53 -0.95 -21.04 -5.76
C PHE A 53 -0.38 -22.46 -5.89
N ARG A 54 -0.18 -22.94 -7.14
CA ARG A 54 0.46 -24.24 -7.39
C ARG A 54 1.90 -24.30 -6.90
N LYS A 55 2.64 -23.20 -6.97
CA LYS A 55 4.06 -23.09 -6.58
C LYS A 55 4.26 -22.80 -5.10
N MET A 56 3.29 -22.17 -4.42
CA MET A 56 3.35 -21.85 -3.00
C MET A 56 3.70 -23.05 -2.11
N LYS A 57 4.43 -22.79 -1.02
CA LYS A 57 4.72 -23.79 0.00
C LYS A 57 3.45 -24.22 0.74
N ASP A 58 3.53 -25.39 1.38
CA ASP A 58 2.50 -25.80 2.34
C ASP A 58 2.47 -24.83 3.53
N GLY A 59 1.28 -24.35 3.87
CA GLY A 59 1.07 -23.37 4.93
C GLY A 59 1.37 -21.92 4.55
N ALA A 60 1.48 -21.61 3.25
CA ALA A 60 1.59 -20.24 2.76
C ALA A 60 0.42 -19.37 3.23
N ARG A 61 0.72 -18.13 3.64
CA ARG A 61 -0.29 -17.14 4.07
C ARG A 61 -0.43 -16.08 2.99
N ILE A 62 -1.65 -15.83 2.55
CA ILE A 62 -1.93 -14.84 1.53
C ILE A 62 -2.92 -13.81 2.08
N CYS A 63 -2.65 -12.54 1.83
CA CYS A 63 -3.52 -11.44 2.18
C CYS A 63 -3.39 -10.29 1.20
N ASN A 64 -4.34 -9.37 1.29
CA ASN A 64 -4.39 -8.18 0.46
C ASN A 64 -4.42 -6.95 1.37
N SER A 65 -3.64 -5.94 1.02
CA SER A 65 -3.67 -4.62 1.65
C SER A 65 -3.81 -3.50 0.62
N GLY A 66 -4.12 -3.83 -0.64
CA GLY A 66 -4.49 -2.87 -1.66
C GLY A 66 -5.99 -2.55 -1.66
N HIS A 67 -6.58 -2.26 -2.82
CA HIS A 67 -7.88 -1.55 -2.86
C HIS A 67 -9.11 -2.47 -2.74
N PHE A 68 -9.15 -3.56 -3.50
CA PHE A 68 -10.28 -4.51 -3.51
C PHE A 68 -9.78 -5.95 -3.40
N ASP A 69 -10.70 -6.87 -3.09
CA ASP A 69 -10.43 -8.31 -2.96
C ASP A 69 -10.02 -9.01 -4.26
N VAL A 70 -10.09 -8.31 -5.39
CA VAL A 70 -9.79 -8.83 -6.73
C VAL A 70 -8.29 -9.00 -7.02
N GLU A 71 -7.41 -8.50 -6.16
CA GLU A 71 -5.96 -8.70 -6.31
C GLU A 71 -5.57 -10.18 -6.19
N ILE A 72 -6.36 -10.97 -5.46
CA ILE A 72 -6.19 -12.41 -5.31
C ILE A 72 -7.31 -13.10 -6.10
N ASP A 73 -6.98 -14.04 -6.98
CA ASP A 73 -7.98 -14.86 -7.66
C ASP A 73 -8.56 -15.92 -6.73
N ILE A 74 -9.40 -15.47 -5.78
CA ILE A 74 -10.10 -16.31 -4.80
C ILE A 74 -11.02 -17.33 -5.49
N PRO A 75 -11.77 -17.01 -6.57
CA PRO A 75 -12.53 -18.01 -7.33
C PRO A 75 -11.64 -19.15 -7.84
N ALA A 76 -10.47 -18.86 -8.42
CA ALA A 76 -9.53 -19.89 -8.84
C ALA A 76 -9.02 -20.70 -7.65
N LEU A 77 -8.62 -20.05 -6.54
CA LEU A 77 -8.18 -20.72 -5.32
C LEU A 77 -9.25 -21.69 -4.79
N ARG A 78 -10.51 -21.24 -4.75
CA ARG A 78 -11.65 -22.06 -4.31
C ARG A 78 -11.88 -23.24 -5.25
N LYS A 79 -11.76 -23.05 -6.56
CA LYS A 79 -11.91 -24.12 -7.56
C LYS A 79 -10.80 -25.16 -7.44
N MET A 80 -9.58 -24.73 -7.09
CA MET A 80 -8.45 -25.63 -6.87
C MET A 80 -8.56 -26.40 -5.55
N ALA A 81 -9.23 -25.85 -4.55
CA ALA A 81 -9.32 -26.46 -3.23
C ALA A 81 -10.20 -27.71 -3.22
N THR A 82 -9.69 -28.78 -2.62
CA THR A 82 -10.46 -30.00 -2.32
C THR A 82 -11.35 -29.83 -1.10
N LYS A 83 -10.96 -28.95 -0.18
CA LYS A 83 -11.73 -28.58 1.01
C LYS A 83 -11.43 -27.13 1.41
N VAL A 84 -12.45 -26.42 1.87
CA VAL A 84 -12.30 -25.09 2.48
C VAL A 84 -12.80 -25.17 3.92
N THR A 85 -11.91 -24.94 4.88
CA THR A 85 -12.27 -24.84 6.30
C THR A 85 -12.29 -23.36 6.67
N ARG A 86 -13.49 -22.82 6.89
CA ARG A 86 -13.64 -21.41 7.24
C ARG A 86 -13.35 -21.14 8.70
N ASN A 87 -12.84 -19.95 9.00
CA ASN A 87 -12.58 -19.46 10.36
C ASN A 87 -11.76 -20.43 11.22
N VAL A 88 -10.69 -21.01 10.65
CA VAL A 88 -9.71 -21.81 11.43
C VAL A 88 -9.04 -20.95 12.51
N ARG A 89 -9.01 -19.64 12.29
CA ARG A 89 -8.78 -18.58 13.27
C ARG A 89 -9.64 -17.38 12.88
N THR A 90 -9.85 -16.44 13.80
CA THR A 90 -10.51 -15.15 13.49
C THR A 90 -9.90 -14.52 12.23
N ASN A 91 -10.75 -14.32 11.21
CA ASN A 91 -10.38 -13.77 9.90
C ASN A 91 -9.37 -14.62 9.10
N VAL A 92 -9.32 -15.93 9.32
CA VAL A 92 -8.45 -16.84 8.56
C VAL A 92 -9.23 -18.05 8.09
N ASP A 93 -9.21 -18.26 6.78
CA ASP A 93 -9.76 -19.43 6.11
C ASP A 93 -8.62 -20.33 5.59
N GLU A 94 -8.78 -21.64 5.73
CA GLU A 94 -7.86 -22.63 5.20
C GLU A 94 -8.40 -23.24 3.91
N TYR A 95 -7.59 -23.21 2.85
CA TYR A 95 -7.84 -23.84 1.57
C TYR A 95 -6.90 -25.05 1.44
N LEU A 96 -7.46 -26.25 1.52
CA LEU A 96 -6.73 -27.50 1.27
C LEU A 96 -6.72 -27.77 -0.24
N LEU A 97 -5.53 -27.80 -0.82
CA LEU A 97 -5.27 -28.11 -2.21
C LEU A 97 -4.98 -29.61 -2.40
N PRO A 98 -4.97 -30.12 -3.65
CA PRO A 98 -4.53 -31.47 -3.94
C PRO A 98 -3.12 -31.74 -3.40
N LYS A 99 -2.85 -33.01 -3.06
CA LYS A 99 -1.59 -33.46 -2.42
C LYS A 99 -1.37 -32.92 -1.00
N GLY A 100 -2.41 -32.42 -0.34
CA GLY A 100 -2.39 -32.07 1.09
C GLY A 100 -1.83 -30.68 1.42
N LYS A 101 -1.50 -29.88 0.41
CA LYS A 101 -0.98 -28.52 0.57
C LYS A 101 -2.08 -27.59 1.09
N ARG A 102 -1.76 -26.75 2.08
CA ARG A 102 -2.67 -25.78 2.69
C ARG A 102 -2.25 -24.36 2.32
N ILE A 103 -3.24 -23.51 2.01
CA ILE A 103 -3.07 -22.06 1.87
C ILE A 103 -4.02 -21.38 2.86
N TYR A 104 -3.50 -20.41 3.61
CA TYR A 104 -4.28 -19.61 4.55
C TYR A 104 -4.60 -18.25 3.92
N LEU A 105 -5.88 -18.01 3.68
CA LEU A 105 -6.39 -16.73 3.21
C LEU A 105 -6.81 -15.89 4.41
N LEU A 106 -6.23 -14.70 4.55
CA LEU A 106 -6.60 -13.77 5.61
C LEU A 106 -7.69 -12.82 5.11
N ALA A 107 -8.63 -12.49 6.00
CA ALA A 107 -9.65 -11.45 5.83
C ALA A 107 -10.48 -11.58 4.54
N ASP A 108 -10.76 -12.80 4.08
CA ASP A 108 -11.46 -13.06 2.81
C ASP A 108 -10.81 -12.37 1.59
N GLY A 109 -9.51 -12.03 1.67
CA GLY A 109 -8.81 -11.26 0.64
C GLY A 109 -9.15 -9.77 0.58
N ARG A 110 -9.94 -9.26 1.52
CA ARG A 110 -10.17 -7.82 1.71
C ARG A 110 -8.98 -7.16 2.40
N LEU A 111 -9.05 -5.84 2.60
CA LEU A 111 -8.01 -5.07 3.28
C LEU A 111 -7.72 -5.66 4.66
N VAL A 112 -6.58 -6.34 4.77
CA VAL A 112 -6.20 -7.12 5.94
C VAL A 112 -5.98 -6.24 7.16
N ASN A 113 -5.42 -5.05 6.97
CA ASN A 113 -5.17 -4.09 8.05
C ASN A 113 -6.47 -3.54 8.67
N LEU A 114 -7.55 -3.44 7.88
CA LEU A 114 -8.86 -2.97 8.37
C LEU A 114 -9.74 -4.12 8.86
N SER A 115 -9.69 -5.25 8.18
CA SER A 115 -10.60 -6.38 8.44
C SER A 115 -10.08 -7.31 9.53
N ALA A 116 -8.74 -7.44 9.65
CA ALA A 116 -8.09 -8.27 10.65
C ALA A 116 -7.33 -7.48 11.73
N ALA A 117 -7.37 -6.15 11.68
CA ALA A 117 -6.82 -5.25 12.69
C ALA A 117 -7.68 -3.96 12.75
N THR A 118 -7.07 -2.83 13.14
CA THR A 118 -7.78 -1.55 13.37
C THR A 118 -7.40 -0.46 12.35
N GLY A 119 -6.78 -0.82 11.23
CA GLY A 119 -6.31 0.13 10.22
C GLY A 119 -5.10 0.93 10.67
N HIS A 120 -4.92 2.09 10.02
CA HIS A 120 -3.88 3.04 10.38
C HIS A 120 -4.18 3.69 11.75
N PRO A 121 -3.15 3.96 12.57
CA PRO A 121 -3.34 4.66 13.83
C PRO A 121 -3.83 6.09 13.58
N ALA A 122 -4.50 6.67 14.59
CA ALA A 122 -5.01 8.04 14.53
C ALA A 122 -3.92 9.07 14.21
N SER A 123 -2.69 8.82 14.68
CA SER A 123 -1.50 9.64 14.41
C SER A 123 -1.02 9.61 12.95
N VAL A 124 -1.54 8.74 12.10
CA VAL A 124 -1.28 8.76 10.65
C VAL A 124 -2.52 9.31 9.92
N MET A 125 -3.71 8.95 10.40
CA MET A 125 -4.98 9.37 9.80
C MET A 125 -5.28 10.87 10.00
N ASP A 126 -4.70 11.52 11.02
CA ASP A 126 -4.88 12.95 11.28
C ASP A 126 -4.49 13.84 10.09
N MET A 127 -3.38 13.53 9.40
CA MET A 127 -2.94 14.24 8.20
C MET A 127 -3.93 14.08 7.05
N SER A 128 -4.42 12.85 6.82
CA SER A 128 -5.39 12.56 5.76
C SER A 128 -6.72 13.31 6.00
N PHE A 129 -7.24 13.26 7.23
CA PHE A 129 -8.49 13.94 7.56
C PHE A 129 -8.35 15.48 7.58
N ALA A 130 -7.21 16.01 8.02
CA ALA A 130 -6.93 17.44 7.91
C ALA A 130 -6.89 17.90 6.44
N THR A 131 -6.24 17.13 5.57
CA THR A 131 -6.21 17.39 4.13
C THR A 131 -7.62 17.36 3.54
N GLN A 132 -8.43 16.34 3.86
CA GLN A 132 -9.81 16.26 3.38
C GLN A 132 -10.68 17.43 3.85
N ALA A 133 -10.56 17.84 5.11
CA ALA A 133 -11.31 18.98 5.66
C ALA A 133 -10.93 20.31 4.97
N LEU A 134 -9.64 20.57 4.79
CA LEU A 134 -9.14 21.78 4.13
C LEU A 134 -9.48 21.78 2.62
N CYS A 135 -9.40 20.63 1.95
CA CYS A 135 -9.81 20.50 0.55
C CYS A 135 -11.32 20.75 0.38
N ALA A 136 -12.16 20.25 1.28
CA ALA A 136 -13.60 20.52 1.26
C ALA A 136 -13.88 22.03 1.43
N GLU A 137 -13.23 22.69 2.40
CA GLU A 137 -13.35 24.14 2.57
C GLU A 137 -12.87 24.90 1.32
N TRP A 138 -11.72 24.52 0.77
CA TRP A 138 -11.15 25.14 -0.41
C TRP A 138 -12.06 25.00 -1.63
N ALA A 139 -12.63 23.81 -1.85
CA ALA A 139 -13.54 23.54 -2.95
C ALA A 139 -14.82 24.38 -2.86
N VAL A 140 -15.39 24.54 -1.66
CA VAL A 140 -16.56 25.40 -1.46
C VAL A 140 -16.22 26.86 -1.79
N LYS A 141 -15.10 27.37 -1.29
CA LYS A 141 -14.63 28.76 -1.53
C LYS A 141 -14.32 29.03 -3.01
N HIS A 142 -13.87 28.03 -3.76
CA HIS A 142 -13.45 28.16 -5.16
C HIS A 142 -14.44 27.56 -6.15
N SER A 143 -15.61 27.11 -5.70
CA SER A 143 -16.62 26.38 -6.49
C SER A 143 -16.93 27.00 -7.86
N LYS A 144 -17.00 28.34 -7.94
CA LYS A 144 -17.26 29.06 -9.21
C LYS A 144 -16.12 29.04 -10.23
N ARG A 145 -14.92 28.64 -9.80
CA ARG A 145 -13.68 28.60 -10.60
C ARG A 145 -13.22 27.16 -10.88
N LEU A 146 -13.95 26.17 -10.39
CA LEU A 146 -13.62 24.77 -10.56
C LEU A 146 -14.42 24.20 -11.72
N ASP A 147 -13.69 23.75 -12.73
CA ASP A 147 -14.27 22.96 -13.81
C ASP A 147 -14.65 21.56 -13.31
N VAL A 148 -15.52 20.87 -14.04
CA VAL A 148 -15.86 19.47 -13.77
C VAL A 148 -14.68 18.58 -14.20
N ALA A 149 -13.74 18.40 -13.28
CA ALA A 149 -12.51 17.65 -13.48
C ALA A 149 -11.97 17.11 -12.14
N VAL A 150 -10.96 16.24 -12.21
CA VAL A 150 -10.14 15.90 -11.04
C VAL A 150 -9.12 17.03 -10.87
N HIS A 151 -9.10 17.62 -9.68
CA HIS A 151 -8.17 18.68 -9.31
C HIS A 151 -7.18 18.16 -8.29
N ASP A 152 -5.91 18.51 -8.46
CA ASP A 152 -4.89 18.23 -7.47
C ASP A 152 -5.13 19.02 -6.19
N VAL A 153 -4.64 18.49 -5.07
CA VAL A 153 -4.66 19.21 -3.79
C VAL A 153 -3.76 20.46 -3.91
N PRO A 154 -4.27 21.67 -3.61
CA PRO A 154 -3.44 22.87 -3.61
C PRO A 154 -2.25 22.73 -2.67
N LYS A 155 -1.05 23.07 -3.16
CA LYS A 155 0.21 22.99 -2.39
C LYS A 155 0.11 23.67 -1.02
N GLN A 156 -0.60 24.79 -0.92
CA GLN A 156 -0.77 25.52 0.35
C GLN A 156 -1.48 24.68 1.42
N ILE A 157 -2.39 23.80 1.01
CA ILE A 157 -3.06 22.87 1.93
C ILE A 157 -2.06 21.82 2.41
N GLU A 158 -1.27 21.24 1.52
CA GLU A 158 -0.23 20.27 1.89
C GLU A 158 0.78 20.88 2.87
N ASP A 159 1.27 22.09 2.58
CA ASP A 159 2.19 22.83 3.45
C ASP A 159 1.57 23.10 4.84
N THR A 160 0.28 23.45 4.88
CA THR A 160 -0.45 23.70 6.13
C THR A 160 -0.60 22.43 6.96
N VAL A 161 -0.98 21.32 6.32
CA VAL A 161 -1.12 20.02 7.01
C VAL A 161 0.23 19.55 7.57
N ALA A 162 1.30 19.69 6.80
CA ALA A 162 2.65 19.35 7.23
C ALA A 162 3.10 20.17 8.46
N ASP A 163 2.91 21.50 8.43
CA ASP A 163 3.24 22.37 9.56
C ASP A 163 2.41 22.04 10.81
N LEU A 164 1.10 21.83 10.67
CA LEU A 164 0.24 21.41 11.78
C LEU A 164 0.70 20.08 12.39
N LYS A 165 1.08 19.11 11.54
CA LYS A 165 1.56 17.81 11.99
C LYS A 165 2.86 17.92 12.79
N LEU A 166 3.84 18.65 12.27
CA LEU A 166 5.12 18.85 12.95
C LEU A 166 4.91 19.50 14.32
N ARG A 167 4.05 20.53 14.40
CA ARG A 167 3.69 21.17 15.67
C ARG A 167 3.03 20.21 16.65
N ALA A 168 2.08 19.41 16.20
CA ALA A 168 1.41 18.40 17.04
C ALA A 168 2.39 17.34 17.57
N MET A 169 3.44 17.03 16.81
CA MET A 169 4.54 16.14 17.22
C MET A 169 5.61 16.84 18.09
N GLY A 170 5.51 18.15 18.31
CA GLY A 170 6.53 18.92 19.03
C GLY A 170 7.83 19.11 18.24
N ILE A 171 7.82 18.87 16.93
CA ILE A 171 8.99 18.99 16.05
C ILE A 171 9.09 20.44 15.57
N ARG A 172 10.30 20.99 15.62
CA ARG A 172 10.65 22.30 15.07
C ARG A 172 11.60 22.12 13.90
N ILE A 173 11.45 22.95 12.88
CA ILE A 173 12.28 22.97 11.68
C ILE A 173 12.85 24.37 11.46
N ASP A 174 13.96 24.43 10.73
CA ASP A 174 14.58 25.70 10.34
C ASP A 174 13.72 26.45 9.31
N LYS A 175 13.98 27.76 9.20
CA LYS A 175 13.43 28.61 8.15
C LYS A 175 14.58 29.15 7.32
N LEU A 176 14.38 29.15 6.00
CA LEU A 176 15.35 29.76 5.09
C LEU A 176 15.56 31.23 5.47
N THR A 177 16.82 31.66 5.48
CA THR A 177 17.16 33.07 5.56
C THR A 177 16.77 33.78 4.27
N PRO A 178 16.57 35.11 4.29
CA PRO A 178 16.30 35.86 3.05
C PRO A 178 17.38 35.68 1.98
N GLU A 179 18.63 35.43 2.39
CA GLU A 179 19.74 35.15 1.48
C GLU A 179 19.59 33.78 0.82
N GLN A 180 19.29 32.73 1.57
CA GLN A 180 19.04 31.38 1.03
C GLN A 180 17.84 31.36 0.07
N VAL A 181 16.78 32.13 0.37
CA VAL A 181 15.63 32.26 -0.55
C VAL A 181 16.04 32.92 -1.86
N ARG A 182 16.85 34.00 -1.81
CA ARG A 182 17.36 34.64 -3.02
C ARG A 182 18.27 33.73 -3.83
N TYR A 183 19.16 33.00 -3.15
CA TYR A 183 20.07 32.06 -3.77
C TYR A 183 19.31 30.96 -4.53
N LEU A 184 18.34 30.30 -3.90
CA LEU A 184 17.53 29.24 -4.53
C LEU A 184 16.67 29.74 -5.70
N ALA A 185 16.33 31.03 -5.73
CA ALA A 185 15.59 31.65 -6.83
C ALA A 185 16.50 32.08 -8.00
N SER A 186 17.83 32.06 -7.81
CA SER A 186 18.80 32.49 -8.82
C SER A 186 19.38 31.29 -9.57
N SER A 187 19.36 31.33 -10.90
CA SER A 187 19.97 30.31 -11.78
C SER A 187 21.46 30.55 -12.07
N THR A 188 22.05 31.57 -11.44
CA THR A 188 23.35 32.16 -11.79
C THR A 188 24.51 31.72 -10.91
N GLU A 189 24.23 31.07 -9.77
CA GLU A 189 25.25 30.53 -8.88
C GLU A 189 25.08 29.01 -8.78
N GLY A 190 25.77 28.28 -9.67
CA GLY A 190 25.79 26.82 -9.76
C GLY A 190 26.23 26.36 -11.15
N THR A 191 27.07 25.33 -11.23
CA THR A 191 27.45 24.65 -12.49
C THR A 191 26.29 23.84 -13.07
#